data_AF-A0A096MAD8-F1
#
_entry.id   AF-A0A096MAD8-F1
#
_cell.length_a   1.000
_cell.length_b   1.000
_cell.length_c   1.000
_cell.angle_alpha   90.00
_cell.angle_beta   90.00
_cell.angle_gamma   90.00
#
_symmetry.space_group_name_H-M   'P 1'
#
loop_
_entity.id
_entity.type
_entity.pdbx_description
1 polymer ?
#
loop_
_entity_poly.entity_id
_entity_poly.type
_entity_poly.pdbx_seq_one_letter_code
_entity_poly.pdbx_strand_id
1 'polypeptide(L)'
;MKMISLLLLILSSCLCATFVVNVTQSSYEAEENHSITLEWTFTTRTQGNWKNLFIYCEANTDHGVFVLYHVHDGVEFPDSQDDQFSGRVQSDKDVLREGRIRLHVSRLRTEDSGLYLCDVKTEDGFNSGRCRLNVTGEK
;
A
#
# COMPACT_ATOMS: atom_id res chain seq x y z
N MET A 1 59.55 -11.38 -6.36
CA MET A 1 58.59 -11.07 -7.45
C MET A 1 57.81 -12.33 -7.79
N LYS A 2 56.52 -12.36 -7.42
CA LYS A 2 55.39 -12.91 -8.19
C LYS A 2 54.19 -12.88 -7.26
N MET A 3 53.20 -12.12 -7.69
CA MET A 3 52.03 -11.71 -6.92
C MET A 3 51.19 -12.93 -6.58
N ILE A 4 51.02 -13.21 -5.30
CA ILE A 4 49.92 -14.07 -4.85
C ILE A 4 48.71 -13.13 -4.85
N SER A 5 47.96 -13.23 -5.93
CA SER A 5 46.73 -12.46 -6.19
C SER A 5 45.81 -12.58 -4.98
N LEU A 6 45.53 -11.44 -4.34
CA LEU A 6 44.50 -11.32 -3.31
C LEU A 6 43.17 -11.60 -4.02
N LEU A 7 42.71 -12.85 -3.97
CA LEU A 7 41.43 -13.25 -4.55
C LEU A 7 40.34 -12.57 -3.71
N LEU A 8 39.92 -11.38 -4.16
CA LEU A 8 38.81 -10.66 -3.57
C LEU A 8 37.58 -11.57 -3.61
N LEU A 9 37.01 -11.77 -2.42
CA LEU A 9 35.74 -12.44 -2.18
C LEU A 9 34.63 -11.78 -3.03
N ILE A 10 34.41 -12.25 -4.25
CA ILE A 10 33.09 -12.11 -4.86
C ILE A 10 32.20 -13.19 -4.26
N LEU A 11 31.74 -12.95 -3.03
CA LEU A 11 30.41 -13.39 -2.63
C LEU A 11 29.48 -12.78 -3.67
N SER A 12 29.18 -13.54 -4.73
CA SER A 12 28.00 -13.29 -5.54
C SER A 12 26.83 -13.55 -4.61
N SER A 13 26.53 -12.57 -3.76
CA SER A 13 25.30 -12.54 -3.00
C SER A 13 24.23 -12.54 -4.06
N CYS A 14 23.53 -13.67 -4.15
CA CYS A 14 22.32 -13.77 -4.92
C CYS A 14 21.39 -12.69 -4.36
N LEU A 15 21.35 -11.52 -5.00
CA LEU A 15 20.37 -10.49 -4.76
C LEU A 15 19.05 -11.03 -5.31
N CYS A 16 18.50 -12.05 -4.64
CA CYS A 16 17.08 -12.32 -4.71
C CYS A 16 16.42 -11.07 -4.14
N ALA A 17 16.15 -10.07 -4.98
CA ALA A 17 15.44 -8.88 -4.55
C ALA A 17 14.13 -9.37 -3.89
N THR A 18 13.91 -8.95 -2.65
CA THR A 18 12.72 -9.33 -1.88
C THR A 18 11.54 -8.49 -2.37
N PHE A 19 10.36 -9.09 -2.47
CA PHE A 19 9.14 -8.33 -2.75
C PHE A 19 8.76 -7.55 -1.49
N VAL A 20 8.65 -6.23 -1.63
CA VAL A 20 8.34 -5.34 -0.52
C VAL A 20 7.11 -4.50 -0.83
N VAL A 21 6.36 -4.19 0.24
CA VAL A 21 5.30 -3.19 0.26
C VAL A 21 5.67 -2.19 1.35
N ASN A 22 5.89 -0.95 0.96
CA ASN A 22 6.31 0.13 1.84
C ASN A 22 5.20 1.16 1.97
N VAL A 23 5.22 1.92 3.06
CA VAL A 23 4.39 3.11 3.24
C VAL A 23 5.24 4.36 3.04
N THR A 24 4.66 5.38 2.42
CA THR A 24 5.36 6.67 2.25
C THR A 24 5.48 7.40 3.60
N GLN A 25 4.48 7.26 4.47
CA GLN A 25 4.50 7.74 5.84
C GLN A 25 3.90 6.68 6.77
N SER A 26 4.51 6.47 7.94
CA SER A 26 4.02 5.52 8.93
C SER A 26 2.89 6.07 9.81
N SER A 27 2.76 7.40 9.89
CA SER A 27 1.72 8.10 10.65
C SER A 27 1.26 9.33 9.88
N TYR A 28 -0.05 9.55 9.86
CA TYR A 28 -0.72 10.68 9.26
C TYR A 28 -1.61 11.35 10.31
N GLU A 29 -1.67 12.67 10.27
CA GLU A 29 -2.52 13.50 11.12
C GLU A 29 -3.44 14.32 10.21
N ALA A 30 -4.73 14.36 10.52
CA ALA A 30 -5.72 15.13 9.79
C ALA A 30 -6.81 15.66 10.73
N GLU A 31 -7.55 16.66 10.25
CA GLU A 31 -8.72 17.17 10.93
C GLU A 31 -10.00 16.58 10.32
N GLU A 32 -11.04 16.50 11.12
CA GLU A 32 -12.38 16.11 10.66
C GLU A 32 -12.84 16.97 9.47
N ASN A 33 -13.70 16.41 8.62
CA ASN A 33 -14.20 16.96 7.36
C ASN A 33 -13.15 17.26 6.26
N HIS A 34 -11.86 17.20 6.57
CA HIS A 34 -10.80 17.34 5.58
C HIS A 34 -10.61 16.04 4.79
N SER A 35 -9.62 16.05 3.90
CA SER A 35 -9.24 14.92 3.07
C SER A 35 -7.74 14.65 3.17
N ILE A 36 -7.36 13.40 2.96
CA ILE A 36 -5.97 12.96 2.98
C ILE A 36 -5.70 11.94 1.87
N THR A 37 -4.42 11.78 1.52
CA THR A 37 -3.97 10.72 0.62
C THR A 37 -3.05 9.77 1.36
N LEU A 38 -3.48 8.53 1.51
CA LEU A 38 -2.67 7.43 2.02
C LEU A 38 -1.94 6.78 0.85
N GLU A 39 -0.67 6.44 1.05
CA GLU A 39 0.19 5.97 -0.02
C GLU A 39 1.08 4.80 0.37
N TRP A 40 1.03 3.76 -0.45
CA TRP A 40 1.92 2.62 -0.42
C TRP A 40 2.67 2.49 -1.74
N THR A 41 3.87 1.93 -1.67
CA THR A 41 4.63 1.51 -2.85
C THR A 41 4.96 0.04 -2.76
N PHE A 42 5.01 -0.65 -3.89
CA PHE A 42 5.38 -2.06 -3.96
C PHE A 42 6.29 -2.33 -5.15
N THR A 43 7.11 -3.38 -5.03
CA THR A 43 8.04 -3.76 -6.10
C THR A 43 7.28 -4.19 -7.35
N THR A 44 7.60 -3.60 -8.51
CA THR A 44 7.06 -4.00 -9.82
C THR A 44 8.22 -4.41 -10.74
N ARG A 45 8.46 -5.72 -10.95
CA ARG A 45 9.55 -6.18 -11.84
C ARG A 45 9.10 -6.38 -13.29
N THR A 46 7.85 -6.76 -13.50
CA THR A 46 7.30 -6.97 -14.83
C THR A 46 6.41 -5.78 -15.20
N GLN A 47 6.85 -5.01 -16.19
CA GLN A 47 6.01 -3.98 -16.81
C GLN A 47 4.79 -4.66 -17.44
N GLY A 48 3.64 -4.65 -16.75
CA GLY A 48 2.35 -4.86 -17.40
C GLY A 48 1.68 -6.23 -17.27
N ASN A 49 2.25 -7.23 -16.57
CA ASN A 49 1.50 -8.46 -16.31
C ASN A 49 0.72 -8.38 -14.98
N TRP A 50 -0.45 -7.75 -15.05
CA TRP A 50 -1.34 -7.55 -13.89
C TRP A 50 -2.27 -8.73 -13.62
N LYS A 51 -2.19 -9.82 -14.40
CA LYS A 51 -3.10 -10.97 -14.30
C LYS A 51 -3.09 -11.66 -12.94
N ASN A 52 -2.06 -11.43 -12.13
CA ASN A 52 -1.91 -11.97 -10.79
C ASN A 52 -1.83 -10.86 -9.73
N LEU A 53 -2.16 -9.62 -10.09
CA LEU A 53 -2.19 -8.51 -9.14
C LEU A 53 -3.41 -8.68 -8.24
N PHE A 54 -3.14 -8.88 -6.96
CA PHE A 54 -4.13 -8.79 -5.91
C PHE A 54 -3.72 -7.68 -4.95
N ILE A 55 -4.66 -6.80 -4.66
CA ILE A 55 -4.51 -5.73 -3.66
C ILE A 55 -5.74 -5.76 -2.78
N TYR A 56 -5.54 -5.77 -1.48
CA TYR A 56 -6.61 -5.67 -0.51
C TYR A 56 -6.21 -4.68 0.56
N CYS A 57 -6.93 -3.57 0.64
CA CYS A 57 -6.67 -2.52 1.61
C CYS A 57 -7.85 -2.36 2.55
N GLU A 58 -7.54 -2.26 3.84
CA GLU A 58 -8.52 -2.14 4.92
C GLU A 58 -8.12 -1.07 5.94
N ALA A 59 -9.12 -0.47 6.58
CA ALA A 59 -8.97 0.32 7.79
C ALA A 59 -9.34 -0.54 8.98
N ASN A 60 -8.44 -0.65 9.95
CA ASN A 60 -8.67 -1.27 11.24
C ASN A 60 -8.74 -0.15 12.29
N THR A 61 -9.96 0.19 12.69
CA THR A 61 -10.27 1.24 13.65
C THR A 61 -10.86 0.63 14.93
N ASP A 62 -11.03 1.44 15.95
CA ASP A 62 -11.73 1.02 17.18
C ASP A 62 -13.22 0.67 16.93
N HIS A 63 -13.76 1.02 15.76
CA HIS A 63 -15.14 0.79 15.36
C HIS A 63 -15.32 -0.41 14.43
N GLY A 64 -14.23 -1.01 13.93
CA GLY A 64 -14.31 -2.18 13.07
C GLY A 64 -13.16 -2.28 12.06
N VAL A 65 -13.29 -3.28 11.19
CA VAL A 65 -12.41 -3.47 10.03
C VAL A 65 -13.23 -3.23 8.77
N PHE A 66 -12.79 -2.28 7.96
CA PHE A 66 -13.53 -1.79 6.80
C PHE A 66 -12.70 -1.90 5.53
N VAL A 67 -13.27 -2.51 4.49
CA VAL A 67 -12.61 -2.63 3.19
C VAL A 67 -12.63 -1.30 2.47
N LEU A 68 -11.46 -0.83 2.04
CA LEU A 68 -11.30 0.46 1.37
C LEU A 68 -11.14 0.29 -0.14
N TYR A 69 -10.36 -0.72 -0.54
CA TYR A 69 -9.95 -0.92 -1.92
C TYR A 69 -9.59 -2.37 -2.18
N HIS A 70 -10.04 -2.91 -3.31
CA HIS A 70 -9.81 -4.29 -3.70
C HIS A 70 -9.55 -4.40 -5.20
N VAL A 71 -8.47 -5.09 -5.54
CA VAL A 71 -8.10 -5.50 -6.89
C VAL A 71 -7.89 -7.00 -6.88
N HIS A 72 -8.47 -7.70 -7.85
CA HIS A 72 -8.21 -9.12 -8.08
C HIS A 72 -7.96 -9.35 -9.58
N ASP A 73 -6.90 -10.08 -9.90
CA ASP A 73 -6.39 -10.29 -11.26
C ASP A 73 -6.22 -8.98 -12.08
N GLY A 74 -5.83 -7.91 -11.38
CA GLY A 74 -5.64 -6.58 -11.98
C GLY A 74 -6.93 -5.82 -12.28
N VAL A 75 -8.09 -6.34 -11.86
CA VAL A 75 -9.40 -5.71 -12.01
C VAL A 75 -9.86 -5.18 -10.65
N GLU A 76 -10.32 -3.93 -10.61
CA GLU A 76 -10.91 -3.34 -9.40
C GLU A 76 -12.31 -3.90 -9.13
N PHE A 77 -12.64 -4.07 -7.84
CA PHE A 77 -13.96 -4.48 -7.36
C PHE A 77 -14.56 -3.38 -6.46
N PRO A 78 -15.14 -2.31 -7.02
CA PRO A 78 -15.65 -1.18 -6.23
C PRO A 78 -16.73 -1.57 -5.22
N ASP A 79 -17.55 -2.57 -5.55
CA ASP A 79 -18.66 -3.04 -4.71
C ASP A 79 -18.19 -3.74 -3.42
N SER A 80 -16.90 -4.03 -3.27
CA SER A 80 -16.35 -4.54 -2.02
C SER A 80 -16.01 -3.44 -1.01
N GLN A 81 -16.05 -2.16 -1.42
CA GLN A 81 -15.82 -1.06 -0.50
C GLN A 81 -16.92 -1.04 0.56
N ASP A 82 -16.52 -0.90 1.82
CA ASP A 82 -17.46 -0.88 2.92
C ASP A 82 -18.36 0.37 2.89
N ASP A 83 -19.63 0.21 3.26
CA ASP A 83 -20.64 1.27 3.27
C ASP A 83 -20.20 2.50 4.09
N GLN A 84 -19.43 2.31 5.17
CA GLN A 84 -18.88 3.42 5.95
C GLN A 84 -17.95 4.32 5.12
N PHE A 85 -17.23 3.75 4.15
CA PHE A 85 -16.29 4.46 3.28
C PHE A 85 -16.84 4.70 1.86
N SER A 86 -18.06 4.26 1.57
CA SER A 86 -18.71 4.40 0.27
C SER A 86 -18.70 5.86 -0.22
N GLY A 87 -18.07 6.07 -1.38
CA GLY A 87 -17.92 7.39 -2.00
C GLY A 87 -16.98 8.35 -1.26
N ARG A 88 -16.28 7.88 -0.21
CA ARG A 88 -15.26 8.64 0.52
C ARG A 88 -13.85 8.28 0.09
N VAL A 89 -13.63 7.02 -0.36
CA VAL A 89 -12.32 6.52 -0.80
C VAL A 89 -12.27 6.38 -2.31
N GLN A 90 -11.27 6.99 -2.94
CA GLN A 90 -10.99 6.91 -4.37
C GLN A 90 -9.52 6.51 -4.60
N SER A 91 -9.28 5.61 -5.56
CA SER A 91 -7.92 5.21 -5.96
C SER A 91 -7.39 6.06 -7.12
N ASP A 92 -6.10 6.39 -7.09
CA ASP A 92 -5.37 6.93 -8.25
C ASP A 92 -4.91 5.75 -9.13
N LYS A 93 -5.63 5.52 -10.22
CA LYS A 93 -5.45 4.34 -11.09
C LYS A 93 -4.23 4.45 -11.99
N ASP A 94 -3.81 5.68 -12.29
CA ASP A 94 -2.74 5.94 -13.26
C ASP A 94 -1.39 5.51 -12.67
N VAL A 95 -1.19 5.75 -11.37
CA VAL A 95 0.05 5.40 -10.66
C VAL A 95 0.10 3.94 -10.20
N LEU A 96 -1.01 3.21 -10.26
CA LEU A 96 -1.04 1.79 -9.89
C LEU A 96 -0.06 0.97 -10.72
N ARG A 97 0.05 1.32 -12.01
CA ARG A 97 0.98 0.66 -12.93
C ARG A 97 2.44 0.87 -12.60
N GLU A 98 2.73 1.90 -11.82
CA GLU A 98 4.07 2.25 -11.35
C GLU A 98 4.39 1.59 -10.01
N GLY A 99 3.52 0.71 -9.51
CA GLY A 99 3.71 0.07 -8.21
C GLY A 99 3.32 0.95 -7.04
N ARG A 100 2.36 1.85 -7.21
CA ARG A 100 1.91 2.78 -6.17
C ARG A 100 0.42 2.64 -5.92
N ILE A 101 0.04 2.50 -4.66
CA ILE A 101 -1.36 2.53 -4.25
C ILE A 101 -1.57 3.87 -3.57
N ARG A 102 -2.44 4.71 -4.14
CA ARG A 102 -2.83 5.99 -3.57
C ARG A 102 -4.33 5.98 -3.34
N LEU A 103 -4.72 6.06 -2.07
CA LEU A 103 -6.12 6.14 -1.67
C LEU A 103 -6.39 7.55 -1.13
N HIS A 104 -7.22 8.29 -1.85
CA HIS A 104 -7.74 9.58 -1.39
C HIS A 104 -8.95 9.32 -0.50
N VAL A 105 -8.86 9.71 0.77
CA VAL A 105 -9.94 9.59 1.76
C VAL A 105 -10.48 10.99 2.02
N SER A 106 -11.76 11.19 1.75
CA SER A 106 -12.44 12.48 1.88
C SER A 106 -13.51 12.45 2.97
N ARG A 107 -13.92 13.63 3.45
CA ARG A 107 -14.92 13.78 4.51
C ARG A 107 -14.56 12.90 5.72
N LEU A 108 -13.34 13.09 6.20
CA LEU A 108 -12.80 12.36 7.34
C LEU A 108 -13.67 12.54 8.57
N ARG A 109 -13.78 11.48 9.35
CA ARG A 109 -14.46 11.42 10.64
C ARG A 109 -13.44 11.04 11.70
N THR A 110 -13.65 11.46 12.94
CA THR A 110 -12.81 11.01 14.06
C THR A 110 -12.74 9.48 14.20
N GLU A 111 -13.86 8.80 13.88
CA GLU A 111 -14.01 7.33 13.83
C GLU A 111 -13.14 6.64 12.76
N ASP A 112 -12.62 7.40 11.77
CA ASP A 112 -11.71 6.86 10.76
C ASP A 112 -10.28 6.70 11.30
N SER A 113 -10.00 7.16 12.52
CA SER A 113 -8.70 6.97 13.16
C SER A 113 -8.39 5.50 13.36
N GLY A 114 -7.20 5.05 12.97
CA GLY A 114 -6.83 3.64 13.05
C GLY A 114 -5.60 3.27 12.24
N LEU A 115 -5.40 1.97 12.06
CA LEU A 115 -4.34 1.39 11.24
C LEU A 115 -4.89 1.06 9.85
N TYR A 116 -4.23 1.56 8.83
CA TYR A 116 -4.57 1.33 7.44
C TYR A 116 -3.54 0.38 6.86
N LEU A 117 -4.01 -0.76 6.36
CA LEU A 117 -3.20 -1.86 5.85
C LEU A 117 -3.49 -2.05 4.36
N CYS A 118 -2.46 -2.35 3.57
CA CYS A 118 -2.62 -2.89 2.22
C CYS A 118 -1.77 -4.15 2.09
N ASP A 119 -2.45 -5.26 1.81
CA ASP A 119 -1.87 -6.51 1.34
C ASP A 119 -1.72 -6.45 -0.18
N VAL A 120 -0.54 -6.83 -0.67
CA VAL A 120 -0.25 -6.87 -2.11
C VAL A 120 0.36 -8.22 -2.45
N LYS A 121 -0.18 -8.84 -3.50
CA LYS A 121 0.37 -10.05 -4.12
C LYS A 121 0.59 -9.81 -5.60
N THR A 122 1.73 -10.25 -6.09
CA THR A 122 2.08 -10.33 -7.50
C THR A 122 2.79 -11.66 -7.78
N GLU A 123 3.27 -11.86 -9.00
CA GLU A 123 4.15 -12.98 -9.34
C GLU A 123 5.49 -12.92 -8.58
N ASP A 124 5.90 -11.71 -8.16
CA ASP A 124 7.17 -11.48 -7.46
C ASP A 124 7.10 -11.82 -5.96
N GLY A 125 5.88 -11.93 -5.40
CA GLY A 125 5.68 -12.30 -4.00
C GLY A 125 4.41 -11.72 -3.38
N PHE A 126 4.33 -11.85 -2.06
CA PHE A 126 3.26 -11.32 -1.22
C PHE A 126 3.88 -10.57 -0.05
N ASN A 127 3.38 -9.37 0.25
CA ASN A 127 3.79 -8.61 1.42
C ASN A 127 2.70 -7.57 1.78
N SER A 128 2.85 -6.91 2.91
CA SER A 128 1.87 -5.98 3.46
C SER A 128 2.55 -4.71 3.98
N GLY A 129 1.93 -3.55 3.82
CA GLY A 129 2.39 -2.29 4.40
C GLY A 129 1.28 -1.64 5.23
N ARG A 130 1.63 -1.02 6.36
CA ARG A 130 0.66 -0.35 7.24
C ARG A 130 1.08 1.05 7.64
N CYS A 131 0.13 1.96 7.74
CA CYS A 131 0.30 3.29 8.32
C CYS A 131 -0.81 3.57 9.34
N ARG A 132 -0.59 4.55 10.23
CA ARG A 132 -1.61 5.03 11.16
C ARG A 132 -2.21 6.33 10.64
N LEU A 133 -3.51 6.49 10.77
CA LEU A 133 -4.20 7.76 10.59
C LEU A 133 -4.80 8.16 11.93
N ASN A 134 -4.55 9.39 12.36
CA ASN A 134 -5.24 10.02 13.48
C ASN A 134 -6.04 11.20 12.93
N VAL A 135 -7.34 11.22 13.22
CA VAL A 135 -8.25 12.31 12.86
C VAL A 135 -8.71 13.00 14.13
N THR A 136 -8.42 14.29 14.26
CA THR A 136 -8.88 15.11 15.38
C THR A 136 -10.14 15.88 15.00
N GLY A 137 -11.05 16.10 15.95
CA GLY A 137 -12.24 16.93 15.72
C GLY A 137 -11.88 18.37 15.37
N GLU A 138 -12.79 19.06 14.67
CA GLU A 138 -12.69 20.51 14.45
C GLU A 138 -12.76 21.25 15.80
N LYS A 139 -12.01 22.35 15.91
CA LYS A 139 -12.02 23.23 17.10
C LYS A 139 -13.11 24.28 17.03
#